data_AF-A0A269VS28-F1
#
_entry.id   AF-A0A269VS28-F1
#
_cell.length_a   1.000
_cell.length_b   1.000
_cell.length_c   1.000
_cell.angle_alpha   90.00
_cell.angle_beta   90.00
_cell.angle_gamma   90.00
#
_symmetry.space_group_name_H-M   'P 1'
#
loop_
_entity.id
_entity.type
_entity.pdbx_description
1 polymer ?
#
loop_
_entity_poly.entity_id
_entity_poly.type
_entity_poly.pdbx_seq_one_letter_code
_entity_poly.pdbx_strand_id
1 'polypeptide(L)'
;MNRARSSRGLPPVAEELYEAGFRAGYSLGVRYGRKDRSCLYPGVSLVIPADGSIPHRSIIRQLQACTPQPYELMVAISGAAGGSRNLARSPAVRYIQSSDGSIITAVNQALRAARGEMVAVLASGAAVREGWLHPMTARLQRGDAVHAVYQAEDSLGLEGGYGEPKPSSGAEGVIKGAPSCLLIRREALNMYGHLNESEASIRNSMLAWLLQVPSSNRLCCGADGLVLHH
;
A
#
# COMPACT_ATOMS: atom_id res chain seq x y z
N MET A 1 -5.73 -50.57 -8.13
CA MET A 1 -4.94 -50.09 -6.98
C MET A 1 -3.59 -49.54 -7.45
N ASN A 2 -3.27 -48.33 -6.99
CA ASN A 2 -1.97 -47.63 -6.92
C ASN A 2 -1.07 -47.45 -8.17
N ARG A 3 -1.25 -46.31 -8.85
CA ARG A 3 -0.16 -45.58 -9.53
C ARG A 3 0.52 -44.63 -8.53
N ALA A 4 1.74 -44.94 -8.12
CA ALA A 4 2.58 -44.03 -7.36
C ALA A 4 3.04 -42.85 -8.25
N ARG A 5 2.66 -41.63 -7.89
CA ARG A 5 3.18 -40.40 -8.51
C ARG A 5 4.61 -40.16 -8.00
N SER A 6 5.60 -40.42 -8.85
CA SER A 6 6.98 -40.02 -8.63
C SER A 6 7.10 -38.50 -8.81
N SER A 7 7.41 -37.79 -7.72
CA SER A 7 7.85 -36.40 -7.74
C SER A 7 9.28 -36.33 -8.29
N ARG A 8 9.42 -36.17 -9.61
CA ARG A 8 10.74 -35.88 -10.21
C ARG A 8 11.09 -34.42 -9.99
N GLY A 9 12.07 -34.17 -9.14
CA GLY A 9 12.79 -32.89 -9.10
C GLY A 9 13.47 -32.61 -10.44
N LEU A 10 13.78 -31.34 -10.69
CA LEU A 10 14.54 -30.92 -11.86
C LEU A 10 15.92 -31.60 -11.84
N PRO A 11 16.46 -32.02 -13.00
CA PRO A 11 17.81 -32.58 -13.06
C PRO A 11 18.82 -31.53 -12.53
N PRO A 12 19.92 -31.95 -11.85
CA PRO A 12 20.84 -31.04 -11.15
C PRO A 12 21.35 -29.89 -12.02
N VAL A 13 21.62 -30.18 -13.30
CA VAL A 13 22.08 -29.19 -14.29
C VAL A 13 21.02 -28.11 -14.57
N ALA A 14 19.73 -28.46 -14.53
CA ALA A 14 18.64 -27.49 -14.73
C ALA A 14 18.44 -26.60 -13.49
N GLU A 15 18.73 -27.10 -12.29
CA GLU A 15 18.68 -26.33 -11.05
C GLU A 15 19.84 -25.34 -10.97
N GLU A 16 21.06 -25.76 -11.31
CA GLU A 16 22.24 -24.89 -11.39
C GLU A 16 22.08 -23.79 -12.45
N LEU A 17 21.57 -24.12 -13.64
CA LEU A 17 21.29 -23.15 -14.70
C LEU A 17 20.19 -22.16 -14.28
N TYR A 18 19.16 -22.63 -13.58
CA TYR A 18 18.11 -21.78 -13.03
C TYR A 18 18.65 -20.82 -11.97
N GLU A 19 19.46 -21.30 -11.02
CA GLU A 19 20.09 -20.45 -9.99
C GLU A 19 21.05 -19.42 -10.60
N ALA A 20 21.86 -19.83 -11.58
CA ALA A 20 22.76 -18.93 -12.29
C ALA A 20 21.99 -17.85 -13.05
N GLY A 21 20.93 -18.22 -13.77
CA GLY A 21 20.03 -17.28 -14.46
C GLY A 21 19.33 -16.34 -13.48
N PHE A 22 18.84 -16.86 -12.35
CA PHE A 22 18.20 -16.08 -11.30
C PHE A 22 19.17 -15.07 -10.66
N ARG A 23 20.39 -15.49 -10.28
CA ARG A 23 21.42 -14.59 -9.73
C ARG A 23 21.82 -13.52 -10.73
N ALA A 24 22.03 -13.89 -11.99
CA ALA A 24 22.37 -12.94 -13.04
C ALA A 24 21.26 -11.89 -13.21
N GLY A 25 20.01 -12.33 -13.38
CA GLY A 25 18.84 -11.46 -13.49
C GLY A 25 18.63 -10.58 -12.26
N TYR A 26 18.75 -11.14 -11.05
CA TYR A 26 18.64 -10.40 -9.79
C TYR A 26 19.72 -9.33 -9.68
N SER A 27 20.99 -9.68 -9.96
CA SER A 27 22.11 -8.75 -9.88
C SER A 27 21.97 -7.59 -10.88
N LEU A 28 21.49 -7.90 -12.09
CA LEU A 28 21.22 -6.92 -13.13
C LEU A 28 20.05 -6.01 -12.73
N GLY A 29 18.96 -6.59 -12.22
CA GLY A 29 17.81 -5.86 -11.68
C GLY A 29 18.16 -4.95 -10.50
N VAL A 30 19.05 -5.39 -9.61
CA VAL A 30 19.58 -4.55 -8.51
C VAL A 30 20.42 -3.39 -9.05
N ARG A 31 21.29 -3.64 -10.04
CA ARG A 31 22.13 -2.60 -10.66
C ARG A 31 21.30 -1.55 -11.39
N TYR A 32 20.37 -1.95 -12.25
CA TYR A 32 19.48 -1.01 -12.93
C TYR A 32 18.52 -0.33 -11.95
N GLY A 33 17.96 -1.07 -10.99
CA GLY A 33 17.10 -0.51 -9.95
C GLY A 33 17.81 0.47 -9.00
N ARG A 34 19.15 0.43 -8.89
CA ARG A 34 19.96 1.45 -8.21
C ARG A 34 20.20 2.68 -9.08
N LYS A 35 20.46 2.48 -10.39
CA LYS A 35 20.65 3.56 -11.36
C LYS A 35 19.37 4.38 -11.58
N ASP A 36 18.22 3.73 -11.54
CA ASP A 36 16.92 4.34 -11.83
C ASP A 36 16.26 5.00 -10.60
N ARG A 37 16.98 5.12 -9.47
CA ARG A 37 16.45 5.74 -8.24
C ARG A 37 16.07 7.21 -8.42
N SER A 38 16.61 7.87 -9.42
CA SER A 38 16.40 9.30 -9.70
C SER A 38 15.18 9.58 -10.56
N CYS A 39 14.62 8.57 -11.24
CA CYS A 39 13.41 8.73 -12.05
C CYS A 39 12.20 8.23 -11.25
N LEU A 40 11.35 9.16 -10.83
CA LEU A 40 10.12 8.82 -10.14
C LEU A 40 9.19 8.07 -11.10
N TYR A 41 8.51 7.05 -10.58
CA TYR A 41 7.44 6.37 -11.29
C TYR A 41 6.19 7.28 -11.25
N PRO A 42 5.66 7.74 -12.40
CA PRO A 42 4.45 8.56 -12.44
C PRO A 42 3.23 7.69 -12.11
N GLY A 43 3.01 7.48 -10.82
CA GLY A 43 1.99 6.59 -10.30
C GLY A 43 2.11 6.38 -8.79
N VAL A 44 1.39 5.38 -8.30
CA VAL A 44 1.23 5.12 -6.86
C VAL A 44 2.08 3.93 -6.41
N SER A 45 2.83 4.11 -5.33
CA SER A 45 3.35 3.00 -4.52
C SER A 45 2.36 2.66 -3.40
N LEU A 46 1.80 1.46 -3.41
CA LEU A 46 0.92 0.96 -2.37
C LEU A 46 1.73 0.24 -1.29
N VAL A 47 1.51 0.61 -0.03
CA VAL A 47 2.12 -0.02 1.14
C VAL A 47 1.04 -0.70 1.97
N ILE A 48 1.15 -2.02 2.11
CA ILE A 48 0.28 -2.84 2.97
C ILE A 48 1.07 -3.23 4.23
N PRO A 49 0.61 -2.86 5.43
CA PRO A 49 1.14 -3.43 6.66
C PRO A 49 0.67 -4.88 6.83
N ALA A 50 1.62 -5.76 7.12
CA ALA A 50 1.43 -7.17 7.41
C ALA A 50 2.04 -7.49 8.78
N ASP A 51 1.25 -7.27 9.82
CA ASP A 51 1.58 -7.54 11.23
C ASP A 51 1.36 -9.02 11.64
N GLY A 52 0.86 -9.84 10.71
CA GLY A 52 0.58 -11.26 10.92
C GLY A 52 -0.85 -11.57 11.34
N SER A 53 -1.69 -10.56 11.65
CA SER A 53 -3.10 -10.75 12.01
C SER A 53 -3.95 -11.27 10.84
N ILE A 54 -3.66 -10.79 9.62
CA ILE A 54 -4.39 -11.15 8.40
C ILE A 54 -3.39 -11.70 7.37
N PRO A 55 -3.72 -12.80 6.67
CA PRO A 55 -2.90 -13.29 5.58
C PRO A 55 -2.76 -12.24 4.47
N HIS A 56 -1.58 -11.64 4.34
CA HIS A 56 -1.30 -10.61 3.33
C HIS A 56 -1.61 -11.07 1.89
N ARG A 57 -1.58 -12.38 1.60
CA ARG A 57 -1.96 -12.94 0.30
C ARG A 57 -3.41 -12.63 -0.08
N SER A 58 -4.33 -12.65 0.88
CA SER A 58 -5.75 -12.33 0.62
C SER A 58 -5.91 -10.85 0.26
N ILE A 59 -5.20 -9.97 0.98
CA ILE A 59 -5.21 -8.53 0.71
C ILE A 59 -4.59 -8.24 -0.66
N ILE A 60 -3.48 -8.89 -1.02
CA ILE A 60 -2.85 -8.75 -2.35
C ILE A 60 -3.84 -9.14 -3.45
N ARG A 61 -4.53 -10.28 -3.32
CA ARG A 61 -5.54 -10.72 -4.32
C ARG A 61 -6.69 -9.72 -4.43
N GLN A 62 -7.19 -9.22 -3.31
CA GLN A 62 -8.24 -8.22 -3.30
C GLN A 62 -7.78 -6.94 -4.00
N LEU A 63 -6.58 -6.44 -3.71
CA LEU A 63 -6.02 -5.26 -4.36
C LEU A 63 -5.83 -5.47 -5.86
N GLN A 64 -5.32 -6.63 -6.28
CA GLN A 64 -5.17 -6.96 -7.70
C GLN A 64 -6.52 -7.01 -8.43
N ALA A 65 -7.56 -7.51 -7.77
CA ALA A 65 -8.91 -7.54 -8.34
C ALA A 65 -9.57 -6.15 -8.39
N CYS A 66 -9.35 -5.32 -7.38
CA CYS A 66 -10.05 -4.05 -7.22
C CYS A 66 -9.28 -2.80 -7.71
N THR A 67 -8.03 -2.97 -8.15
CA THR A 67 -7.13 -1.85 -8.53
C THR A 67 -6.67 -2.02 -9.98
N PRO A 68 -7.47 -1.60 -10.97
CA PRO A 68 -7.15 -1.83 -12.39
C PRO A 68 -5.99 -0.96 -12.92
N GLN A 69 -5.75 0.19 -12.28
CA GLN A 69 -4.66 1.10 -12.61
C GLN A 69 -3.29 0.55 -12.19
N PRO A 70 -2.19 0.92 -12.86
CA PRO A 70 -0.87 0.41 -12.54
C PRO A 70 -0.33 0.99 -11.22
N TYR A 71 0.23 0.14 -10.37
CA TYR A 71 0.82 0.51 -9.09
C TYR A 71 2.06 -0.33 -8.78
N GLU A 72 2.96 0.23 -7.98
CA GLU A 72 4.00 -0.54 -7.30
C GLU A 72 3.41 -1.10 -6.00
N LEU A 73 3.65 -2.38 -5.68
CA LEU A 73 3.17 -2.98 -4.44
C LEU A 73 4.29 -3.30 -3.46
N MET A 74 4.13 -2.84 -2.23
CA MET A 74 5.05 -3.06 -1.13
C MET A 74 4.30 -3.64 0.08
N VAL A 75 4.85 -4.68 0.68
CA VAL A 75 4.30 -5.32 1.87
C VAL A 75 5.29 -5.11 3.01
N ALA A 76 4.90 -4.30 3.98
CA ALA A 76 5.68 -4.00 5.18
C ALA A 76 5.40 -5.06 6.25
N ILE A 77 6.42 -5.78 6.70
CA ILE A 77 6.28 -6.93 7.59
C ILE A 77 6.90 -6.63 8.94
N SER A 78 6.11 -6.81 9.99
CA SER A 78 6.63 -6.89 11.35
C SER A 78 7.53 -8.12 11.44
N GLY A 79 8.80 -7.92 11.80
CA GLY A 79 9.81 -8.97 11.89
C GLY A 79 9.57 -10.01 13.01
N ALA A 80 8.47 -9.90 13.77
CA ALA A 80 8.11 -10.88 14.79
C ALA A 80 7.98 -12.28 14.16
N ALA A 81 8.78 -13.21 14.68
CA ALA A 81 9.20 -14.43 14.01
C ALA A 81 8.03 -15.32 13.53
N GLY A 82 7.81 -15.36 12.20
CA GLY A 82 6.89 -16.29 11.56
C GLY A 82 6.32 -15.80 10.22
N GLY A 83 6.19 -14.48 10.04
CA GLY A 83 5.55 -13.88 8.85
C GLY A 83 6.31 -14.06 7.53
N SER A 84 7.64 -14.25 7.59
CA SER A 84 8.53 -14.37 6.41
C SER A 84 8.46 -15.75 5.71
N ARG A 85 7.95 -16.80 6.37
CA ARG A 85 7.90 -18.15 5.77
C ARG A 85 6.84 -18.31 4.68
N ASN A 86 5.88 -17.39 4.58
CA ASN A 86 4.77 -17.45 3.62
C ASN A 86 4.74 -16.29 2.62
N LEU A 87 5.87 -15.60 2.41
CA LEU A 87 5.96 -14.58 1.37
C LEU A 87 5.64 -15.20 0.00
N ALA A 88 4.61 -14.68 -0.66
CA ALA A 88 4.35 -15.07 -2.03
C ALA A 88 5.54 -14.58 -2.86
N ARG A 89 6.29 -15.49 -3.49
CA ARG A 89 7.40 -15.14 -4.39
C ARG A 89 6.83 -14.58 -5.70
N SER A 90 6.24 -13.40 -5.65
CA SER A 90 5.80 -12.65 -6.83
C SER A 90 6.86 -11.58 -7.13
N PRO A 91 7.46 -11.57 -8.33
CA PRO A 91 8.40 -10.52 -8.71
C PRO A 91 7.76 -9.12 -8.75
N ALA A 92 6.42 -9.05 -8.79
CA ALA A 92 5.66 -7.81 -8.77
C ALA A 92 5.44 -7.22 -7.36
N VAL A 93 5.82 -7.92 -6.29
CA VAL A 93 5.59 -7.50 -4.91
C VAL A 93 6.91 -7.38 -4.16
N ARG A 94 7.16 -6.21 -3.57
CA ARG A 94 8.35 -5.93 -2.77
C ARG A 94 8.04 -6.13 -1.29
N TYR A 95 8.73 -7.07 -0.65
CA TYR A 95 8.60 -7.27 0.79
C TYR A 95 9.65 -6.46 1.54
N ILE A 96 9.21 -5.67 2.51
CA ILE A 96 10.06 -4.84 3.37
C ILE A 96 9.89 -5.34 4.80
N GLN A 97 10.93 -5.95 5.35
CA GLN A 97 10.90 -6.45 6.72
C GLN A 97 11.45 -5.38 7.67
N SER A 98 10.75 -5.17 8.78
CA SER A 98 11.21 -4.27 9.83
C SER A 98 12.60 -4.66 10.35
N SER A 99 13.41 -3.65 10.68
CA SER A 99 14.71 -3.82 11.35
C SER A 99 14.59 -4.11 12.85
N ASP A 100 13.51 -3.67 13.48
CA ASP A 100 13.29 -3.72 14.94
C ASP A 100 12.04 -4.55 15.33
N GLY A 101 11.33 -5.10 14.35
CA GLY A 101 10.09 -5.82 14.55
C GLY A 101 8.83 -4.94 14.55
N SER A 102 8.93 -3.62 14.65
CA SER A 102 7.78 -2.71 14.58
C SER A 102 7.18 -2.67 13.18
N ILE A 103 5.84 -2.74 13.09
CA ILE A 103 5.13 -2.60 11.82
C ILE A 103 5.24 -1.18 11.25
N ILE A 104 5.26 -0.16 12.12
CA ILE A 104 5.36 1.24 11.70
C ILE A 104 6.77 1.48 11.11
N THR A 105 7.81 0.91 11.72
CA THR A 105 9.18 0.94 11.18
C THR A 105 9.25 0.29 9.80
N ALA A 106 8.63 -0.88 9.59
CA ALA A 106 8.55 -1.50 8.27
C ALA A 106 7.81 -0.62 7.24
N VAL A 107 6.70 0.01 7.63
CA VAL A 107 5.97 0.94 6.76
C VAL A 107 6.84 2.14 6.41
N ASN A 108 7.53 2.75 7.36
CA ASN A 108 8.45 3.86 7.08
C ASN A 108 9.63 3.45 6.19
N GLN A 109 10.17 2.24 6.35
CA GLN A 109 11.15 1.69 5.43
C GLN A 109 10.58 1.51 4.02
N ALA A 110 9.31 1.08 3.91
CA ALA A 110 8.62 0.99 2.64
C ALA A 110 8.38 2.36 2.00
N LEU A 111 7.93 3.36 2.77
CA LEU A 111 7.77 4.75 2.30
C LEU A 111 9.08 5.30 1.70
N ARG A 112 10.21 5.09 2.38
CA ARG A 112 11.53 5.51 1.88
C ARG A 112 11.92 4.78 0.60
N ALA A 113 11.56 3.51 0.49
CA ALA A 113 11.95 2.66 -0.62
C ALA A 113 10.95 2.67 -1.80
N ALA A 114 9.77 3.29 -1.64
CA ALA A 114 8.77 3.51 -2.67
C ALA A 114 9.35 4.33 -3.83
N ARG A 115 8.82 4.13 -5.05
CA ARG A 115 9.27 4.81 -6.27
C ARG A 115 8.22 5.74 -6.87
N GLY A 116 6.96 5.60 -6.47
CA GLY A 116 5.87 6.45 -6.94
C GLY A 116 6.02 7.89 -6.49
N GLU A 117 5.56 8.81 -7.34
CA GLU A 117 5.31 10.22 -7.01
C GLU A 117 4.26 10.35 -5.90
N MET A 118 3.35 9.37 -5.83
CA MET A 118 2.37 9.25 -4.76
C MET A 118 2.60 7.93 -4.02
N VAL A 119 2.35 7.94 -2.71
CA VAL A 119 2.44 6.75 -1.87
C VAL A 119 1.15 6.60 -1.09
N ALA A 120 0.53 5.42 -1.13
CA ALA A 120 -0.66 5.11 -0.36
C ALA A 120 -0.35 4.07 0.72
N VAL A 121 -0.73 4.38 1.96
CA VAL A 121 -0.63 3.48 3.11
C VAL A 121 -2.03 2.98 3.45
N LEU A 122 -2.20 1.66 3.54
CA LEU A 122 -3.42 1.05 4.04
C LEU A 122 -3.34 0.81 5.54
N ALA A 123 -4.46 0.92 6.25
CA ALA A 123 -4.58 0.34 7.58
C ALA A 123 -4.47 -1.19 7.50
N SER A 124 -3.98 -1.83 8.58
CA SER A 124 -4.04 -3.30 8.69
C SER A 124 -5.48 -3.77 8.53
N GLY A 125 -5.72 -4.65 7.55
CA GLY A 125 -7.04 -5.20 7.26
C GLY A 125 -8.02 -4.29 6.53
N ALA A 126 -7.56 -3.15 5.97
CA ALA A 126 -8.43 -2.30 5.18
C ALA A 126 -9.04 -3.07 3.99
N ALA A 127 -10.36 -3.00 3.86
CA ALA A 127 -11.06 -3.48 2.69
C ALA A 127 -11.04 -2.41 1.59
N VAL A 128 -10.91 -2.85 0.33
CA VAL A 128 -10.96 -1.96 -0.83
C VAL A 128 -12.11 -2.36 -1.74
N ARG A 129 -12.72 -1.36 -2.40
CA ARG A 129 -13.72 -1.53 -3.44
C ARG A 129 -13.10 -1.40 -4.83
N GLU A 130 -13.77 -1.89 -5.85
CA GLU A 130 -13.31 -1.70 -7.23
C GLU A 130 -13.13 -0.21 -7.56
N GLY A 131 -12.00 0.12 -8.18
CA GLY A 131 -11.68 1.49 -8.62
C GLY A 131 -11.36 2.47 -7.48
N TRP A 132 -11.18 2.00 -6.24
CA TRP A 132 -11.00 2.84 -5.05
C TRP A 132 -9.87 3.88 -5.15
N LEU A 133 -8.78 3.55 -5.85
CA LEU A 133 -7.59 4.41 -5.90
C LEU A 133 -7.76 5.60 -6.86
N HIS A 134 -8.61 5.46 -7.89
CA HIS A 134 -8.88 6.52 -8.87
C HIS A 134 -9.43 7.82 -8.24
N PRO A 135 -10.52 7.81 -7.44
CA PRO A 135 -11.05 9.04 -6.86
C PRO A 135 -10.10 9.70 -5.85
N MET A 136 -9.19 8.96 -5.23
CA MET A 136 -8.16 9.53 -4.35
C MET A 136 -7.05 10.21 -5.16
N THR A 137 -6.51 9.52 -6.16
CA THR A 137 -5.47 10.05 -7.06
C THR A 137 -5.96 11.27 -7.84
N ALA A 138 -7.19 11.23 -8.39
CA ALA A 138 -7.78 12.36 -9.09
C ALA A 138 -7.92 13.60 -8.19
N ARG A 139 -8.31 13.43 -6.90
CA ARG A 139 -8.37 14.55 -5.95
C ARG A 139 -7.00 15.12 -5.64
N LEU A 140 -6.00 14.26 -5.47
CA LEU A 140 -4.64 14.70 -5.17
C LEU A 140 -4.02 15.45 -6.36
N GLN A 141 -4.32 15.01 -7.59
CA GLN A 141 -3.80 15.61 -8.84
C GLN A 141 -4.51 16.91 -9.26
N ARG A 142 -5.71 17.20 -8.75
CA ARG A 142 -6.46 18.43 -9.11
C ARG A 142 -5.79 19.74 -8.67
N GLY A 143 -4.85 19.68 -7.74
CA GLY A 143 -4.10 20.87 -7.32
C GLY A 143 -2.86 20.51 -6.52
N ASP A 144 -1.80 21.32 -6.68
CA ASP A 144 -0.52 21.09 -6.02
C ASP A 144 -0.50 21.48 -4.55
N ALA A 145 -1.48 22.27 -4.11
CA ALA A 145 -1.66 22.63 -2.69
C ALA A 145 -2.11 21.43 -1.83
N VAL A 146 -2.73 20.40 -2.43
CA VAL A 146 -3.17 19.21 -1.68
C VAL A 146 -1.99 18.25 -1.54
N HIS A 147 -1.60 17.99 -0.30
CA HIS A 147 -0.48 17.13 0.06
C HIS A 147 -0.94 15.71 0.40
N ALA A 148 -2.18 15.54 0.86
CA ALA A 148 -2.72 14.23 1.22
C ALA A 148 -4.23 14.10 0.95
N VAL A 149 -4.64 12.89 0.58
CA VAL A 149 -6.04 12.46 0.52
C VAL A 149 -6.18 11.22 1.39
N TYR A 150 -7.19 11.16 2.25
CA TYR A 150 -7.44 9.97 3.07
C TYR A 150 -8.86 9.47 2.88
N GLN A 151 -9.06 8.17 3.08
CA GLN A 151 -10.36 7.54 3.15
C GLN A 151 -10.64 7.14 4.61
N ALA A 152 -11.83 7.45 5.09
CA ALA A 152 -12.29 7.04 6.41
C ALA A 152 -12.92 5.64 6.37
N GLU A 153 -12.85 4.90 7.47
CA GLU A 153 -13.43 3.56 7.58
C GLU A 153 -14.96 3.54 7.39
N ASP A 154 -15.67 4.53 7.95
CA ASP A 154 -17.13 4.69 7.80
C ASP A 154 -17.57 4.99 6.36
N SER A 155 -16.62 5.31 5.48
CA SER A 155 -16.87 5.62 4.06
C SER A 155 -16.88 4.39 3.17
N LEU A 156 -16.76 3.17 3.69
CA LEU A 156 -16.80 1.96 2.85
C LEU A 156 -18.19 1.37 2.65
N GLY A 157 -19.24 1.90 3.31
CA GLY A 157 -20.63 1.60 2.98
C GLY A 157 -20.97 0.10 2.88
N LEU A 158 -20.35 -0.74 3.73
CA LEU A 158 -20.53 -2.19 3.69
C LEU A 158 -21.82 -2.68 4.37
N GLU A 159 -22.70 -1.77 4.82
CA GLU A 159 -24.06 -2.11 5.25
C GLU A 159 -25.08 -1.65 4.21
N GLY A 160 -25.92 -2.60 3.78
CA GLY A 160 -26.91 -2.46 2.71
C GLY A 160 -27.95 -1.36 2.93
N GLY A 161 -27.62 -0.14 2.53
CA GLY A 161 -28.57 0.95 2.36
C GLY A 161 -28.15 1.86 1.22
N TYR A 162 -28.86 1.79 0.10
CA TYR A 162 -28.87 2.83 -0.93
C TYR A 162 -29.54 4.08 -0.34
N GLY A 163 -28.81 4.82 0.48
CA GLY A 163 -29.21 6.13 0.98
C GLY A 163 -28.54 7.22 0.15
N GLU A 164 -29.31 8.24 -0.25
CA GLU A 164 -28.77 9.42 -0.92
C GLU A 164 -27.59 10.02 -0.15
N PRO A 165 -26.55 10.52 -0.85
CA PRO A 165 -25.40 11.14 -0.22
C PRO A 165 -25.85 12.40 0.53
N LYS A 166 -25.87 12.33 1.86
CA LYS A 166 -26.00 13.55 2.66
C LYS A 166 -24.70 14.35 2.54
N PRO A 167 -24.74 15.61 2.08
CA PRO A 167 -23.57 16.48 2.15
C PRO A 167 -23.21 16.66 3.62
N SER A 168 -22.14 16.01 4.06
CA SER A 168 -21.66 16.15 5.44
C SER A 168 -20.98 17.51 5.56
N SER A 169 -21.73 18.48 6.08
CA SER A 169 -21.28 19.76 6.61
C SER A 169 -20.36 19.54 7.81
N GLY A 170 -19.17 19.01 7.56
CA GLY A 170 -18.09 19.00 8.53
C GLY A 170 -17.39 20.36 8.49
N ALA A 171 -17.19 20.98 9.64
CA ALA A 171 -16.37 22.18 9.77
C ALA A 171 -15.02 21.95 9.08
N GLU A 172 -14.56 22.95 8.31
CA GLU A 172 -13.24 22.93 7.68
C GLU A 172 -12.17 22.58 8.72
N GLY A 173 -11.45 21.48 8.49
CA GLY A 173 -10.34 21.04 9.34
C GLY A 173 -10.63 19.89 10.31
N VAL A 174 -11.85 19.37 10.44
CA VAL A 174 -12.08 18.15 11.23
C VAL A 174 -11.76 16.90 10.41
N ILE A 175 -10.96 15.98 10.96
CA ILE A 175 -10.71 14.66 10.35
C ILE A 175 -11.95 13.79 10.58
N LYS A 176 -12.52 13.26 9.49
CA LYS A 176 -13.73 12.43 9.53
C LYS A 176 -13.33 10.97 9.77
N GLY A 177 -13.67 10.43 10.93
CA GLY A 177 -13.44 9.02 11.28
C GLY A 177 -11.96 8.63 11.30
N ALA A 178 -11.72 7.34 11.47
CA ALA A 178 -10.36 6.81 11.46
C ALA A 178 -9.90 6.45 10.04
N PRO A 179 -8.66 6.81 9.64
CA PRO A 179 -8.18 6.59 8.28
C PRO A 179 -8.00 5.09 8.00
N SER A 180 -8.68 4.58 6.97
CA SER A 180 -8.48 3.24 6.42
C SER A 180 -7.43 3.24 5.30
N CYS A 181 -7.27 4.36 4.61
CA CYS A 181 -6.20 4.59 3.65
C CYS A 181 -5.73 6.05 3.69
N LEU A 182 -4.43 6.25 3.55
CA LEU A 182 -3.78 7.55 3.43
C LEU A 182 -2.94 7.61 2.16
N LEU A 183 -3.37 8.41 1.17
CA LEU A 183 -2.62 8.72 -0.06
C LEU A 183 -1.88 10.05 0.10
N ILE A 184 -0.58 10.05 -0.16
CA ILE A 184 0.32 11.15 0.15
C ILE A 184 1.15 11.48 -1.11
N ARG A 185 1.34 12.78 -1.40
CA ARG A 185 2.39 13.22 -2.33
C ARG A 185 3.74 12.95 -1.72
N ARG A 186 4.67 12.34 -2.46
CA ARG A 186 5.97 11.96 -1.91
C ARG A 186 6.70 13.15 -1.28
N GLU A 187 6.59 14.34 -1.86
CA GLU A 187 7.22 15.57 -1.35
C GLU A 187 6.71 15.94 0.05
N ALA A 188 5.46 15.59 0.38
CA ALA A 188 4.88 15.84 1.69
C ALA A 188 5.57 15.04 2.80
N LEU A 189 6.19 13.89 2.49
CA LEU A 189 7.01 13.15 3.46
C LEU A 189 8.29 13.91 3.84
N ASN A 190 8.79 14.78 2.97
CA ASN A 190 9.93 15.66 3.29
C ASN A 190 9.48 16.87 4.12
N MET A 191 8.24 17.34 3.93
CA MET A 191 7.70 18.50 4.64
C MET A 191 7.23 18.17 6.07
N TYR A 192 6.53 17.04 6.23
CA TYR A 192 5.90 16.66 7.50
C TYR A 192 6.57 15.45 8.17
N GLY A 193 7.63 14.93 7.58
CA GLY A 193 8.27 13.71 8.06
C GLY A 193 7.47 12.44 7.75
N HIS A 194 7.85 11.36 8.40
CA HIS A 194 7.27 10.02 8.22
C HIS A 194 6.23 9.72 9.31
N LEU A 195 5.63 8.54 9.27
CA LEU A 195 4.68 8.11 10.30
C LEU A 195 5.37 8.02 11.67
N ASN A 196 4.68 8.45 12.73
CA ASN A 196 5.20 8.41 14.09
C ASN A 196 5.35 6.95 14.58
N GLU A 197 6.60 6.52 14.77
CA GLU A 197 6.95 5.14 15.18
C GLU A 197 6.59 4.84 16.65
N SER A 198 6.30 5.85 17.47
CA SER A 198 5.87 5.67 18.87
C SER A 198 4.39 5.33 19.02
N GLU A 199 3.62 5.32 17.94
CA GLU A 199 2.18 5.07 17.98
C GLU A 199 1.85 3.60 18.19
N ALA A 200 0.73 3.34 18.87
CA ALA A 200 0.28 1.97 19.15
C ALA A 200 -0.21 1.21 17.91
N SER A 201 -0.56 1.91 16.83
CA SER A 201 -1.08 1.30 15.60
C SER A 201 -0.76 2.14 14.36
N ILE A 202 -0.77 1.49 13.19
CA ILE A 202 -0.65 2.17 11.89
C ILE A 202 -1.73 3.24 11.72
N ARG A 203 -2.95 2.95 12.17
CA ARG A 203 -4.10 3.86 12.09
C ARG A 203 -3.87 5.13 12.91
N ASN A 204 -3.40 5.00 14.15
CA ASN A 204 -3.07 6.14 14.99
C ASN A 204 -1.91 6.94 14.39
N SER A 205 -0.92 6.25 13.82
CA SER A 205 0.20 6.89 13.15
C SER A 205 -0.19 7.67 11.89
N MET A 206 -1.10 7.13 11.08
CA MET A 206 -1.69 7.86 9.94
C MET A 206 -2.50 9.08 10.40
N LEU A 207 -3.28 8.95 11.48
CA LEU A 207 -4.04 10.05 12.05
C LEU A 207 -3.13 11.16 12.59
N ALA A 208 -2.10 10.81 13.36
CA ALA A 208 -1.10 11.74 13.89
C ALA A 208 -0.35 12.46 12.76
N TRP A 209 -0.06 11.77 11.65
CA TRP A 209 0.54 12.39 10.47
C TRP A 209 -0.43 13.35 9.78
N LEU A 210 -1.70 12.95 9.57
CA LEU A 210 -2.73 13.81 8.96
C LEU A 210 -2.99 15.10 9.76
N LEU A 211 -2.88 15.05 11.09
CA LEU A 211 -3.04 16.22 11.96
C LEU A 211 -1.93 17.25 11.78
N GLN A 212 -0.75 16.86 11.27
CA GLN A 212 0.36 17.78 10.99
C GLN A 212 0.21 18.52 9.65
N VAL A 213 -0.47 17.91 8.67
CA VAL A 213 -0.75 18.55 7.38
C VAL A 213 -1.82 19.62 7.59
N PRO A 214 -1.69 20.88 7.11
CA PRO A 214 -2.76 21.89 7.23
C PRO A 214 -4.10 21.42 6.65
N SER A 215 -5.22 21.92 7.21
CA SER A 215 -6.57 21.53 6.76
C SER A 215 -6.84 21.88 5.30
N SER A 216 -6.28 22.99 4.82
CA SER A 216 -6.30 23.40 3.42
C SER A 216 -5.52 22.48 2.47
N ASN A 217 -4.62 21.66 3.01
CA ASN A 217 -3.69 20.83 2.24
C ASN A 217 -4.04 19.33 2.35
N ARG A 218 -5.16 18.97 2.98
CA ARG A 218 -5.62 17.59 3.10
C ARG A 218 -7.09 17.46 2.73
N LEU A 219 -7.46 16.37 2.06
CA LEU A 219 -8.84 16.09 1.67
C LEU A 219 -9.31 14.73 2.18
N CYS A 220 -10.57 14.65 2.58
CA CYS A 220 -11.25 13.38 2.81
C CYS A 220 -11.89 12.90 1.51
N CYS A 221 -11.62 11.66 1.12
CA CYS A 221 -12.39 10.95 0.10
C CYS A 221 -13.49 10.14 0.81
N GLY A 222 -14.76 10.54 0.63
CA GLY A 222 -15.90 9.74 1.07
C GLY A 222 -16.09 8.50 0.20
N ALA A 223 -17.14 7.71 0.50
CA ALA A 223 -17.59 6.59 -0.32
C ALA A 223 -17.90 7.02 -1.77
N ASP A 224 -18.24 8.29 -1.94
CA ASP A 224 -18.66 8.88 -3.20
C ASP A 224 -17.47 9.07 -4.17
N GLY A 225 -17.44 8.17 -5.14
CA GLY A 225 -16.59 8.27 -6.32
C GLY A 225 -17.00 7.27 -7.38
N LEU A 226 -17.67 7.77 -8.42
CA LEU A 226 -18.15 7.14 -9.66
C LEU A 226 -19.48 6.37 -9.58
N VAL A 227 -20.59 7.13 -9.59
CA VAL A 227 -21.74 6.78 -10.44
C VAL A 227 -21.33 7.18 -11.86
N LEU A 228 -21.25 6.22 -12.79
CA LEU A 228 -21.26 6.50 -14.22
C LEU A 228 -22.68 6.34 -14.71
N HIS A 229 -23.31 7.45 -15.08
CA HIS A 229 -24.47 7.45 -15.95
C HIS A 229 -24.00 7.11 -17.37
N HIS A 230 -24.56 6.06 -17.96
CA HIS A 230 -25.14 6.07 -19.31
C HIS A 230 -26.27 5.06 -19.37
#